data_AF-A0A971MV86-F1
#
_entry.id   AF-A0A971MV86-F1
#
_cell.length_a   1.000
_cell.length_b   1.000
_cell.length_c   1.000
_cell.angle_alpha   90.00
_cell.angle_beta   90.00
_cell.angle_gamma   90.00
#
_symmetry.space_group_name_H-M   'P 1'
#
loop_
_entity.id
_entity.type
_entity.pdbx_description
1 polymer ?
#
loop_
_entity_poly.entity_id
_entity_poly.type
_entity_poly.pdbx_seq_one_letter_code
_entity_poly.pdbx_strand_id
1 'polypeptide(L)'
;MTKKNNLSTIIFIILIILISGGIIAGGVHYLLKNNELKQKINQRESELLQMKQKVATLPLLREQSKTGIAEIYRLQRFAPSREEQAAFVLELERIARNCKVDIIFCKIDDQVKNFRGLPNYQVYQWAVELNGEYHGIKRFLESILESKRFMMVSGLNINASEPDSESRKAYELNTQLILDLIAPVEQGKVNP
;
A
#
# COMPACT_ATOMS: atom_id res chain seq x y z
N MET A 1 -18.72 -83.58 53.12
CA MET A 1 -18.18 -82.38 53.82
C MET A 1 -17.57 -81.40 52.79
N THR A 2 -18.34 -81.00 51.76
CA THR A 2 -17.78 -80.41 50.50
C THR A 2 -18.47 -79.13 50.01
N LYS A 3 -19.70 -78.81 50.44
CA LYS A 3 -20.41 -77.60 49.98
C LYS A 3 -19.84 -76.28 50.50
N LYS A 4 -19.24 -76.26 51.69
CA LYS A 4 -18.74 -75.03 52.34
C LYS A 4 -17.45 -74.50 51.70
N ASN A 5 -16.61 -75.40 51.17
CA ASN A 5 -15.37 -75.01 50.50
C ASN A 5 -15.65 -74.39 49.12
N ASN A 6 -16.56 -74.96 48.33
CA ASN A 6 -16.90 -74.44 47.00
C ASN A 6 -17.51 -73.03 47.06
N LEU A 7 -18.32 -72.73 48.07
CA LEU A 7 -18.89 -71.39 48.27
C LEU A 7 -17.79 -70.36 48.58
N SER A 8 -16.83 -70.72 49.44
CA SER A 8 -15.69 -69.87 49.78
C SER A 8 -14.80 -69.59 48.56
N THR A 9 -14.56 -70.60 47.72
CA THR A 9 -13.78 -70.43 46.48
C THR A 9 -14.48 -69.51 45.47
N ILE A 10 -15.79 -69.64 45.32
CA ILE A 10 -16.59 -68.78 44.42
C ILE A 10 -16.57 -67.32 44.90
N ILE A 11 -16.73 -67.09 46.21
CA ILE A 11 -16.65 -65.74 46.79
C ILE A 11 -15.25 -65.14 46.59
N PHE A 12 -14.19 -65.93 46.74
CA PHE A 12 -12.82 -65.49 46.52
C PHE A 12 -12.54 -65.11 45.06
N ILE A 13 -13.07 -65.88 44.10
CA ILE A 13 -12.97 -65.57 42.67
C ILE A 13 -13.68 -64.26 42.33
N ILE A 14 -14.89 -64.05 42.86
CA ILE A 14 -15.66 -62.81 42.65
C ILE A 14 -14.91 -61.61 43.24
N LEU A 15 -14.30 -61.77 44.42
CA LEU A 15 -13.51 -60.72 45.06
C LEU A 15 -12.29 -60.32 44.21
N ILE A 16 -11.58 -61.31 43.63
CA ILE A 16 -10.44 -61.05 42.74
C ILE A 16 -10.89 -60.33 41.46
N ILE A 17 -12.02 -60.72 40.88
CA ILE A 17 -12.58 -60.06 39.68
C ILE A 17 -12.95 -58.60 39.99
N LEU A 18 -13.53 -58.32 41.15
CA LEU A 18 -13.86 -56.95 41.57
C LEU A 18 -12.60 -56.08 41.78
N ILE A 19 -11.57 -56.64 42.44
CA ILE A 19 -10.31 -55.92 42.70
C ILE A 19 -9.56 -55.67 41.38
N SER A 20 -9.42 -56.68 40.53
CA SER A 20 -8.76 -56.55 39.22
C SER A 20 -9.50 -55.58 38.30
N GLY A 21 -10.83 -55.62 38.27
CA GLY A 21 -11.65 -54.66 37.52
C GLY A 21 -11.45 -53.22 37.98
N GLY A 22 -11.37 -52.99 39.30
CA GLY A 22 -11.08 -51.67 39.88
C GLY A 22 -9.69 -51.13 39.52
N ILE A 23 -8.67 -51.99 39.53
CA ILE A 23 -7.29 -51.61 39.17
C ILE A 23 -7.20 -51.25 37.68
N ILE A 24 -7.82 -52.04 36.80
CA ILE A 24 -7.81 -51.80 35.35
C ILE A 24 -8.55 -50.49 35.02
N ALA A 25 -9.74 -50.27 35.59
CA ALA A 25 -10.51 -49.04 35.37
C ALA A 25 -9.76 -47.80 35.88
N GLY A 26 -9.12 -47.88 37.05
CA GLY A 26 -8.30 -46.81 37.61
C GLY A 26 -7.08 -46.48 36.75
N GLY A 27 -6.37 -47.51 36.25
CA GLY A 27 -5.19 -47.34 35.38
C GLY A 27 -5.54 -46.69 34.03
N VAL A 28 -6.65 -47.12 33.40
CA VAL A 28 -7.11 -46.54 32.12
C VAL A 28 -7.53 -45.08 32.30
N HIS A 29 -8.25 -44.75 33.38
CA HIS A 29 -8.64 -43.37 33.66
C HIS A 29 -7.43 -42.45 33.89
N TYR A 30 -6.38 -42.96 34.56
CA TYR A 30 -5.16 -42.19 34.79
C TYR A 30 -4.38 -41.92 33.48
N LEU A 31 -4.33 -42.90 32.58
CA LEU A 31 -3.68 -42.77 31.27
C LEU A 31 -4.41 -41.76 30.38
N LEU A 32 -5.75 -41.80 30.34
CA LEU A 32 -6.56 -40.84 29.59
C LEU A 32 -6.33 -39.40 30.06
N LYS A 33 -6.36 -39.18 31.38
CA LYS A 33 -6.13 -37.86 31.97
C LYS A 33 -4.72 -37.33 31.66
N ASN A 34 -3.72 -38.21 31.64
CA ASN A 34 -2.34 -37.84 31.32
C ASN A 34 -2.16 -37.49 29.83
N ASN A 35 -2.85 -38.20 28.94
CA ASN A 35 -2.88 -37.87 27.51
C ASN A 35 -3.59 -36.54 27.23
N GLU A 36 -4.70 -36.24 27.91
CA GLU A 36 -5.36 -34.93 27.82
C GLU A 36 -4.46 -33.79 28.28
N LEU A 37 -3.72 -33.99 29.38
CA LEU A 37 -2.75 -33.01 29.89
C LEU A 37 -1.60 -32.80 28.89
N LYS A 38 -1.06 -33.87 28.29
CA LYS A 38 -0.03 -33.77 27.24
C LYS A 38 -0.53 -33.04 26.00
N GLN A 39 -1.76 -33.29 25.55
CA GLN A 39 -2.34 -32.56 24.43
C GLN A 39 -2.49 -31.07 24.72
N LYS A 40 -2.96 -30.71 25.93
CA LYS A 40 -3.07 -29.30 26.35
C LYS A 40 -1.71 -28.61 26.42
N ILE A 41 -0.67 -29.30 26.89
CA ILE A 41 0.70 -28.76 26.93
C ILE A 41 1.22 -28.52 25.50
N ASN A 42 1.07 -29.50 24.60
CA ASN A 42 1.51 -29.35 23.21
C ASN A 42 0.76 -28.23 22.47
N GLN A 43 -0.54 -28.06 22.71
CA GLN A 43 -1.30 -26.93 22.15
C GLN A 43 -0.76 -25.59 22.65
N ARG A 44 -0.52 -25.45 23.95
CA ARG A 44 0.03 -24.23 24.55
C ARG A 44 1.45 -23.92 24.05
N GLU A 45 2.28 -24.95 23.87
CA GLU A 45 3.63 -24.78 23.29
C GLU A 45 3.56 -24.33 21.83
N SER A 46 2.66 -24.91 21.02
CA SER A 46 2.43 -24.49 19.64
C SER A 46 1.96 -23.03 19.54
N GLU A 47 1.02 -22.62 20.39
CA GLU A 47 0.54 -21.23 20.48
C GLU A 47 1.69 -20.28 20.85
N LEU A 48 2.51 -20.64 21.83
CA LEU A 48 3.70 -19.86 22.20
C LEU A 48 4.71 -19.74 21.08
N LEU A 49 4.92 -20.80 20.30
CA LEU A 49 5.86 -20.81 19.19
C LEU A 49 5.38 -19.91 18.04
N GLN A 50 4.08 -19.94 17.74
CA GLN A 50 3.45 -19.04 16.77
C GLN A 50 3.50 -17.57 17.23
N MET A 51 3.28 -17.30 18.52
CA MET A 51 3.41 -15.94 19.06
C MET A 51 4.86 -15.44 18.99
N LYS A 52 5.85 -16.29 19.32
CA LYS A 52 7.27 -15.94 19.18
C LYS A 52 7.65 -15.64 17.73
N GLN A 53 7.14 -16.40 16.76
CA GLN A 53 7.36 -16.12 15.34
C GLN A 53 6.74 -14.79 14.91
N LYS A 54 5.51 -14.48 15.36
CA LYS A 54 4.88 -13.17 15.10
C LYS A 54 5.61 -12.00 15.75
N VAL A 55 6.23 -12.20 16.91
CA VAL A 55 7.04 -11.16 17.57
C VAL A 55 8.38 -10.97 16.85
N ALA A 56 8.98 -12.06 16.33
CA ALA A 56 10.22 -12.00 15.57
C ALA A 56 10.08 -11.27 14.21
N THR A 57 8.87 -11.20 13.63
CA THR A 57 8.61 -10.46 12.38
C THR A 57 8.30 -8.97 12.60
N LEU A 58 7.94 -8.54 13.81
CA LEU A 58 7.71 -7.13 14.16
C LEU A 58 8.91 -6.19 13.89
N PRO A 59 10.18 -6.55 14.21
CA PRO A 59 11.31 -5.67 13.90
C PRO A 59 11.52 -5.49 12.40
N LEU A 60 11.29 -6.53 11.60
CA LEU A 60 11.44 -6.50 10.14
C LEU A 60 10.34 -5.63 9.49
N LEU A 61 9.10 -5.71 10.01
CA LEU A 61 8.00 -4.82 9.64
C LEU A 61 8.25 -3.35 10.06
N ARG A 62 8.91 -3.12 11.21
CA ARG A 62 9.30 -1.77 11.66
C ARG A 62 10.41 -1.17 10.82
N GLU A 63 11.39 -1.96 10.37
CA GLU A 63 12.42 -1.49 9.45
C GLU A 63 11.84 -1.16 8.06
N GLN A 64 10.97 -2.02 7.52
CA GLN A 64 10.26 -1.74 6.26
C GLN A 64 9.35 -0.50 6.36
N SER A 65 8.74 -0.27 7.52
CA SER A 65 7.98 0.96 7.78
C SER A 65 8.88 2.20 7.84
N LYS A 66 10.07 2.11 8.46
CA LYS A 66 11.02 3.23 8.50
C LYS A 66 11.58 3.59 7.13
N THR A 67 11.88 2.61 6.28
CA THR A 67 12.34 2.87 4.89
C THR A 67 11.22 3.46 4.04
N GLY A 68 9.98 2.95 4.14
CA GLY A 68 8.83 3.54 3.46
C GLY A 68 8.50 4.96 3.93
N ILE A 69 8.64 5.26 5.22
CA ILE A 69 8.48 6.62 5.76
C ILE A 69 9.60 7.55 5.29
N ALA A 70 10.86 7.09 5.23
CA ALA A 70 11.96 7.89 4.70
C ALA A 70 11.80 8.21 3.19
N GLU A 71 11.23 7.28 2.41
CA GLU A 71 10.79 7.53 1.04
C GLU A 71 9.72 8.63 1.02
N ILE A 72 8.66 8.50 1.83
CA ILE A 72 7.56 9.50 1.96
C ILE A 72 8.05 10.88 2.42
N TYR A 73 9.02 10.97 3.34
CA TYR A 73 9.65 12.24 3.75
C TYR A 73 10.52 12.85 2.63
N ARG A 74 11.04 12.03 1.71
CA ARG A 74 11.68 12.52 0.47
C ARG A 74 10.64 13.07 -0.52
N LEU A 75 9.41 12.55 -0.47
CA LEU A 75 8.26 13.00 -1.25
C LEU A 75 7.54 14.21 -0.63
N GLN A 76 7.85 14.60 0.62
CA GLN A 76 7.15 15.66 1.38
C GLN A 76 7.46 17.11 0.97
N ARG A 77 8.29 17.34 -0.06
CA ARG A 77 8.78 18.70 -0.38
C ARG A 77 8.05 19.41 -1.50
N PHE A 78 6.72 19.28 -1.56
CA PHE A 78 5.97 19.88 -2.67
C PHE A 78 4.66 20.52 -2.22
N ALA A 79 4.73 21.50 -1.32
CA ALA A 79 3.65 22.48 -1.21
C ALA A 79 4.06 23.69 -2.07
N PRO A 80 3.43 23.95 -3.23
CA PRO A 80 3.84 25.04 -4.10
C PRO A 80 3.47 26.37 -3.45
N SER A 81 4.46 26.99 -2.79
CA SER A 81 4.39 28.40 -2.41
C SER A 81 4.22 29.28 -3.67
N ARG A 82 3.79 30.54 -3.53
CA ARG A 82 3.71 31.47 -4.68
C ARG A 82 5.04 31.58 -5.44
N GLU A 83 6.17 31.48 -4.74
CA GLU A 83 7.51 31.47 -5.33
C GLU A 83 7.78 30.16 -6.08
N GLU A 84 7.31 29.02 -5.57
CA GLU A 84 7.45 27.74 -6.24
C GLU A 84 6.53 27.57 -7.45
N GLN A 85 5.37 28.24 -7.48
CA GLN A 85 4.52 28.33 -8.67
C GLN A 85 5.23 29.10 -9.80
N ALA A 86 5.91 30.20 -9.48
CA ALA A 86 6.74 30.92 -10.44
C ALA A 86 7.92 30.05 -10.92
N ALA A 87 8.59 29.33 -10.00
CA ALA A 87 9.64 28.39 -10.36
C ALA A 87 9.12 27.24 -11.24
N PHE A 88 7.89 26.79 -11.03
CA PHE A 88 7.23 25.79 -11.85
C PHE A 88 7.00 26.28 -13.29
N VAL A 89 6.46 27.48 -13.46
CA VAL A 89 6.26 28.08 -14.79
C VAL A 89 7.60 28.22 -15.52
N LEU A 90 8.65 28.71 -14.83
CA LEU A 90 10.00 28.81 -15.40
C LEU A 90 10.59 27.44 -15.80
N GLU A 91 10.34 26.40 -15.01
CA GLU A 91 10.75 25.04 -15.31
C GLU A 91 10.02 24.50 -16.54
N LEU A 92 8.71 24.74 -16.64
CA LEU A 92 7.87 24.32 -17.77
C LEU A 92 8.29 25.03 -19.06
N GLU A 93 8.58 26.33 -19.00
CA GLU A 93 9.18 27.08 -20.11
C GLU A 93 10.55 26.56 -20.53
N ARG A 94 11.40 26.19 -19.56
CA ARG A 94 12.71 25.60 -19.85
C ARG A 94 12.56 24.26 -20.57
N ILE A 95 11.63 23.41 -20.13
CA ILE A 95 11.33 22.13 -20.78
C ILE A 95 10.79 22.37 -22.19
N ALA A 96 9.82 23.27 -22.36
CA ALA A 96 9.24 23.63 -23.65
C ALA A 96 10.31 24.10 -24.65
N ARG A 97 11.19 25.03 -24.24
CA ARG A 97 12.33 25.49 -25.06
C ARG A 97 13.27 24.35 -25.46
N ASN A 98 13.61 23.46 -24.53
CA ASN A 98 14.48 22.31 -24.82
C ASN A 98 13.84 21.33 -25.81
N CYS A 99 12.51 21.25 -25.80
CA CYS A 99 11.73 20.38 -26.68
C CYS A 99 11.32 21.05 -28.00
N LYS A 100 11.67 22.34 -28.21
CA LYS A 100 11.24 23.16 -29.35
C LYS A 100 9.71 23.22 -29.49
N VAL A 101 9.04 23.41 -28.36
CA VAL A 101 7.59 23.56 -28.25
C VAL A 101 7.31 24.95 -27.68
N ASP A 102 6.31 25.63 -28.21
CA ASP A 102 5.87 26.94 -27.75
C ASP A 102 4.68 26.78 -26.80
N ILE A 103 4.72 27.46 -25.65
CA ILE A 103 3.60 27.52 -24.72
C ILE A 103 2.75 28.73 -25.13
N ILE A 104 1.54 28.48 -25.61
CA ILE A 104 0.59 29.52 -26.00
C ILE A 104 -0.11 30.07 -24.76
N PHE A 105 -0.50 29.17 -23.86
CA PHE A 105 -1.28 29.50 -22.68
C PHE A 105 -0.91 28.61 -21.51
N CYS A 106 -0.82 29.18 -20.32
CA CYS A 106 -0.60 28.44 -19.08
C CYS A 106 -1.38 29.15 -17.97
N LYS A 107 -2.39 28.47 -17.42
CA LYS A 107 -3.23 29.03 -16.37
C LYS A 107 -3.52 27.98 -15.30
N ILE A 108 -3.38 28.40 -14.05
CA ILE A 108 -3.82 27.62 -12.89
C ILE A 108 -5.34 27.73 -12.74
N ASP A 109 -6.01 26.61 -12.46
CA ASP A 109 -7.38 26.60 -11.98
C ASP A 109 -7.38 27.02 -10.50
N ASP A 110 -8.16 28.06 -10.19
CA ASP A 110 -8.27 28.60 -8.83
C ASP A 110 -8.97 27.62 -7.87
N GLN A 111 -9.63 26.58 -8.40
CA GLN A 111 -10.26 25.54 -7.59
C GLN A 111 -9.27 24.43 -7.22
N VAL A 112 -8.73 24.54 -6.01
CA VAL A 112 -7.91 23.48 -5.42
C VAL A 112 -8.79 22.27 -5.09
N LYS A 113 -8.45 21.11 -5.64
CA LYS A 113 -9.17 19.85 -5.40
C LYS A 113 -8.42 19.00 -4.39
N ASN A 114 -9.12 18.26 -3.54
CA ASN A 114 -8.47 17.26 -2.71
C ASN A 114 -8.15 16.02 -3.55
N PHE A 115 -6.96 15.44 -3.38
CA PHE A 115 -6.60 14.22 -4.07
C PHE A 115 -7.51 13.06 -3.60
N ARG A 116 -8.07 12.29 -4.53
CA ARG A 116 -9.07 11.24 -4.21
C ARG A 116 -8.46 10.22 -3.24
N GLY A 117 -9.06 10.10 -2.06
CA GLY A 117 -8.65 9.16 -1.02
C GLY A 117 -7.53 9.64 -0.09
N LEU A 118 -6.97 10.84 -0.29
CA LEU A 118 -5.91 11.41 0.54
C LEU A 118 -6.23 12.87 0.92
N PRO A 119 -6.94 13.12 2.04
CA PRO A 119 -7.38 14.47 2.43
C PRO A 119 -6.24 15.41 2.82
N ASN A 120 -5.05 14.87 3.08
CA ASN A 120 -3.85 15.66 3.38
C ASN A 120 -3.16 16.15 2.11
N TYR A 121 -3.73 15.94 0.91
CA TYR A 121 -3.16 16.35 -0.36
C TYR A 121 -4.15 17.17 -1.19
N GLN A 122 -3.67 18.31 -1.66
CA GLN A 122 -4.29 19.21 -2.60
C GLN A 122 -3.72 19.01 -4.00
N VAL A 123 -4.57 19.23 -4.99
CA VAL A 123 -4.26 19.17 -6.41
C VAL A 123 -4.49 20.54 -6.99
N TYR A 124 -3.43 21.13 -7.53
CA TYR A 124 -3.49 22.35 -8.31
C TYR A 124 -3.51 21.96 -9.78
N GLN A 125 -4.62 22.22 -10.46
CA GLN A 125 -4.75 21.90 -11.87
C GLN A 125 -4.22 23.06 -12.71
N TRP A 126 -3.45 22.74 -13.74
CA TRP A 126 -2.92 23.71 -14.69
C TRP A 126 -3.38 23.35 -16.09
N ALA A 127 -4.09 24.28 -16.73
CA ALA A 127 -4.41 24.21 -18.13
C ALA A 127 -3.24 24.81 -18.93
N VAL A 128 -2.61 23.98 -19.77
CA VAL A 128 -1.48 24.37 -20.61
C VAL A 128 -1.83 24.10 -22.07
N GLU A 129 -1.65 25.10 -22.92
CA GLU A 129 -1.79 24.97 -24.37
C GLU A 129 -0.42 25.13 -25.01
N LEU A 130 -0.09 24.17 -25.87
CA LEU A 130 1.20 24.06 -26.52
C LEU A 130 1.01 24.01 -28.04
N ASN A 131 1.93 24.60 -28.77
CA ASN A 131 2.09 24.36 -30.20
C ASN A 131 3.48 23.81 -30.50
N GLY A 132 3.55 22.85 -31.41
CA GLY A 132 4.82 22.35 -31.90
C GLY A 132 4.66 21.09 -32.72
N GLU A 133 5.79 20.61 -33.25
CA GLU A 133 5.82 19.35 -34.00
C GLU A 133 5.55 18.15 -33.09
N TYR A 134 4.96 17.08 -33.64
CA TYR A 134 4.68 15.84 -32.91
C TYR A 134 5.86 15.32 -32.08
N HIS A 135 7.06 15.32 -32.66
CA HIS A 135 8.26 14.84 -31.97
C HIS A 135 8.63 15.73 -30.78
N GLY A 136 8.44 17.05 -30.90
CA GLY A 136 8.64 18.00 -29.81
C GLY A 136 7.65 17.78 -28.68
N ILE A 137 6.36 17.65 -29.01
CA ILE A 137 5.29 17.38 -28.04
C ILE A 137 5.52 16.06 -27.31
N LYS A 138 5.88 14.98 -28.02
CA LYS A 138 6.20 13.68 -27.40
C LYS A 138 7.32 13.81 -26.36
N ARG A 139 8.44 14.44 -26.74
CA ARG A 139 9.58 14.67 -25.83
C ARG A 139 9.22 15.56 -24.66
N PHE A 140 8.34 16.53 -24.87
CA PHE A 140 7.84 17.40 -23.82
C PHE A 140 7.04 16.62 -22.78
N LEU A 141 6.10 15.76 -23.21
CA LEU A 141 5.31 14.91 -22.32
C LEU A 141 6.19 13.96 -21.50
N GLU A 142 7.18 13.33 -22.14
CA GLU A 142 8.16 12.48 -21.45
C GLU A 142 8.97 13.28 -20.41
N SER A 143 9.44 14.47 -20.77
CA SER A 143 10.23 15.34 -19.89
C SER A 143 9.43 15.87 -18.69
N ILE A 144 8.12 16.10 -18.85
CA ILE A 144 7.24 16.47 -17.74
C ILE A 144 7.11 15.33 -16.73
N LEU A 145 6.91 14.10 -17.23
CA LEU A 145 6.76 12.92 -16.37
C LEU A 145 8.07 12.58 -15.64
N GLU A 146 9.22 12.86 -16.26
CA GLU A 146 10.55 12.69 -15.65
C GLU A 146 10.96 13.84 -14.70
N SER A 147 10.17 14.91 -14.64
CA SER A 147 10.49 16.05 -13.78
C SER A 147 10.45 15.66 -12.30
N LYS A 148 11.17 16.44 -11.46
CA LYS A 148 11.29 16.14 -10.03
C LYS A 148 10.01 16.43 -9.22
N ARG A 149 8.98 17.02 -9.83
CA ARG A 149 7.73 17.42 -9.18
C ARG A 149 6.66 16.34 -9.39
N PHE A 150 5.76 16.17 -8.42
CA PHE A 150 4.61 15.29 -8.54
C PHE A 150 3.58 15.85 -9.52
N MET A 151 3.83 15.60 -10.80
CA MET A 151 2.98 16.01 -11.90
C MET A 151 2.31 14.82 -12.54
N MET A 152 1.01 14.94 -12.77
CA MET A 152 0.25 13.96 -13.52
C MET A 152 -0.47 14.64 -14.67
N VAL A 153 -0.43 14.04 -15.85
CA VAL A 153 -1.23 14.51 -16.99
C VAL A 153 -2.64 13.93 -16.83
N SER A 154 -3.60 14.76 -16.48
CA SER A 154 -4.99 14.35 -16.21
C SER A 154 -5.90 14.53 -17.41
N GLY A 155 -5.50 15.35 -18.38
CA GLY A 155 -6.19 15.54 -19.64
C GLY A 155 -5.20 15.87 -20.73
N LEU A 156 -5.40 15.26 -21.91
CA LEU A 156 -4.62 15.50 -23.11
C LEU A 156 -5.59 15.55 -24.28
N ASN A 157 -5.60 16.67 -24.99
CA ASN A 157 -6.29 16.84 -26.24
C ASN A 157 -5.28 17.32 -27.29
N ILE A 158 -5.17 16.61 -28.40
CA ILE A 158 -4.22 16.91 -29.47
C ILE A 158 -5.04 17.14 -30.72
N ASN A 159 -4.96 18.36 -31.25
CA ASN A 159 -5.55 18.73 -32.52
C ASN A 159 -4.43 19.03 -33.50
N ALA A 160 -4.52 18.48 -34.72
CA ALA A 160 -3.63 18.89 -35.79
C ALA A 160 -4.07 20.28 -36.26
N SER A 161 -3.13 21.23 -36.32
CA SER A 161 -3.36 22.47 -37.04
C SER A 161 -3.41 22.12 -38.53
N GLU A 162 -4.45 22.58 -39.23
CA GLU A 162 -4.62 22.25 -40.65
C GLU A 162 -3.36 22.65 -41.43
N PRO A 163 -2.77 21.75 -42.24
CA PRO A 163 -1.59 22.08 -43.01
C PRO A 163 -1.97 23.12 -44.07
N ASP A 164 -1.26 24.24 -44.04
CA ASP A 164 -1.35 25.24 -45.10
C ASP A 164 -0.98 24.55 -46.41
N SER A 165 -1.92 24.54 -47.36
CA SER A 165 -2.00 23.62 -48.52
C SER A 165 -0.78 23.60 -49.45
N GLU A 166 0.22 24.46 -49.23
CA GLU A 166 1.44 24.57 -50.03
C GLU A 166 2.70 24.00 -49.37
N SER A 167 2.69 23.63 -48.10
CA SER A 167 3.92 23.20 -47.42
C SER A 167 3.92 21.71 -47.04
N ARG A 168 4.88 20.95 -47.59
CA ARG A 168 5.27 19.61 -47.09
C ARG A 168 5.96 19.69 -45.72
N LYS A 169 5.59 20.64 -44.87
CA LYS A 169 6.19 20.82 -43.55
C LYS A 169 5.53 19.88 -42.55
N ALA A 170 6.29 19.50 -41.54
CA ALA A 170 5.84 18.66 -40.45
C ALA A 170 4.54 19.21 -39.84
N TYR A 171 3.58 18.33 -39.55
CA TYR A 171 2.32 18.71 -38.92
C TYR A 171 2.59 19.40 -37.57
N GLU A 172 2.16 20.66 -37.46
CA GLU A 172 2.10 21.35 -36.18
C GLU A 172 0.85 20.87 -35.42
N LEU A 173 1.04 20.59 -34.13
CA LEU A 173 0.00 20.11 -33.25
C LEU A 173 -0.30 21.17 -32.19
N ASN A 174 -1.56 21.57 -32.13
CA ASN A 174 -2.09 22.28 -30.97
C ASN A 174 -2.48 21.24 -29.91
N THR A 175 -1.76 21.24 -28.79
CA THR A 175 -1.93 20.30 -27.70
C THR A 175 -2.40 21.03 -26.45
N GLN A 176 -3.60 20.68 -25.98
CA GLN A 176 -4.15 21.14 -24.72
C GLN A 176 -3.93 20.08 -23.64
N LEU A 177 -3.38 20.50 -22.53
CA LEU A 177 -2.96 19.66 -21.41
C LEU A 177 -3.58 20.16 -20.12
N ILE A 178 -3.97 19.20 -19.28
CA ILE A 178 -4.30 19.45 -17.89
C ILE A 178 -3.26 18.74 -17.04
N LEU A 179 -2.47 19.52 -16.32
CA LEU A 179 -1.44 19.04 -15.42
C LEU A 179 -1.92 19.18 -13.97
N ASP A 180 -1.97 18.05 -13.27
CA ASP A 180 -2.28 18.00 -11.85
C ASP A 180 -0.97 18.04 -11.07
N LEU A 181 -0.75 19.14 -10.34
CA LEU A 181 0.33 19.26 -9.38
C LEU A 181 -0.17 18.84 -8.01
N ILE A 182 0.30 17.69 -7.52
CA ILE A 182 -0.12 17.12 -6.25
C ILE A 182 0.79 17.62 -5.13
N ALA A 183 0.19 18.16 -4.09
CA ALA A 183 0.86 18.84 -2.99
C ALA A 183 0.23 18.48 -1.65
N PRO A 184 0.98 18.34 -0.54
CA PRO A 184 0.36 18.19 0.77
C PRO A 184 -0.28 19.50 1.23
N VAL A 185 -1.37 19.41 1.99
CA VAL A 185 -2.02 20.56 2.65
C VAL A 185 -1.08 21.11 3.71
N GLU A 186 -0.72 22.39 3.63
CA GLU A 186 -0.01 23.08 4.72
C GLU A 186 -0.88 23.04 5.99
N GLN A 187 -0.51 22.22 6.97
CA GLN A 187 -1.05 22.32 8.33
C GLN A 187 -0.56 23.63 8.94
N GLY A 188 -1.27 24.73 8.68
CA GLY A 188 -0.91 26.06 9.17
C GLY A 188 -1.67 27.24 8.57
N LYS A 189 -2.35 27.08 7.43
CA LYS A 189 -3.26 28.10 6.90
C LYS A 189 -4.69 27.59 6.88
N VAL A 190 -5.32 27.71 8.03
CA VAL A 190 -6.77 27.93 8.09
C VAL A 190 -7.01 29.24 7.35
N ASN A 191 -7.50 29.17 6.10
CA ASN A 191 -8.11 30.34 5.50
C ASN A 191 -9.48 30.55 6.17
N PRO A 192 -9.80 31.77 6.63
CA PRO A 192 -11.14 32.12 7.08
C PRO A 192 -12.17 32.05 5.95
#